data_AF-A0A6M0GBN5-F1
#
_entry.id   AF-A0A6M0GBN5-F1
#
_cell.length_a   1.000
_cell.length_b   1.000
_cell.length_c   1.000
_cell.angle_alpha   90.00
_cell.angle_beta   90.00
_cell.angle_gamma   90.00
#
_symmetry.space_group_name_H-M   'P 1'
#
loop_
_entity.id
_entity.type
_entity.pdbx_description
1 polymer ?
#
loop_
_entity_poly.entity_id
_entity_poly.type
_entity_poly.pdbx_seq_one_letter_code
_entity_poly.pdbx_strand_id
1 'polypeptide(L)'
;MPFLEKNFPGCRFERKTPVGKKPGPKPNKAASYGKTGKSLIEQIKKELPIALKNEPNRCNLILVFDDLDCRDPVIQREKIWQELLKIPGCAEIEKFVGFAAPELEAWIIADWDNSLAKSSAFRGRHQRMRWWLSTQKHIPFDNPESFSEYDQQRDCCREKLSDALIESSVQDEADRNQPRFSKGLHTPLLLREINPHEVQRKCPLFRTMYNYLNDFCSASSPMTNNQ
;
A
#
# COMPACT_ATOMS: atom_id res chain seq x y z
N MET A 1 -1.69 -3.96 -10.25
CA MET A 1 -0.69 -4.04 -9.15
C MET A 1 -0.41 -5.53 -9.01
N PRO A 2 0.83 -6.01 -9.23
CA PRO A 2 1.09 -7.45 -9.36
C PRO A 2 0.56 -8.30 -8.21
N PHE A 3 0.57 -7.75 -6.98
CA PHE A 3 -0.04 -8.38 -5.82
C PHE A 3 -1.54 -8.65 -6.00
N LEU A 4 -2.33 -7.68 -6.48
CA LEU A 4 -3.78 -7.83 -6.65
C LEU A 4 -4.10 -8.88 -7.72
N GLU A 5 -3.42 -8.81 -8.87
CA GLU A 5 -3.62 -9.75 -9.99
C GLU A 5 -3.26 -11.19 -9.60
N LYS A 6 -2.23 -11.39 -8.77
CA LYS A 6 -1.83 -12.71 -8.26
C LYS A 6 -2.87 -13.30 -7.30
N ASN A 7 -3.39 -12.48 -6.38
CA ASN A 7 -4.21 -12.99 -5.27
C ASN A 7 -5.71 -12.98 -5.54
N PHE A 8 -6.18 -12.22 -6.54
CA PHE A 8 -7.60 -12.12 -6.89
C PHE A 8 -7.80 -12.41 -8.38
N PRO A 9 -7.54 -13.65 -8.85
CA PRO A 9 -7.57 -14.00 -10.27
C PRO A 9 -8.97 -13.88 -10.91
N GLY A 10 -10.05 -13.89 -10.10
CA GLY A 10 -11.41 -13.66 -10.56
C GLY A 10 -11.72 -12.20 -10.94
N CYS A 11 -10.78 -11.28 -10.69
CA CYS A 11 -10.92 -9.87 -11.02
C CYS A 11 -9.85 -9.40 -12.02
N ARG A 12 -10.25 -8.51 -12.91
CA ARG A 12 -9.32 -7.72 -13.73
C ARG A 12 -9.16 -6.33 -13.13
N PHE A 13 -7.94 -5.98 -12.76
CA PHE A 13 -7.62 -4.67 -12.20
C PHE A 13 -7.12 -3.71 -13.28
N GLU A 14 -7.75 -2.53 -13.39
CA GLU A 14 -7.33 -1.48 -14.31
C GLU A 14 -7.01 -0.20 -13.53
N ARG A 15 -5.76 0.27 -13.61
CA ARG A 15 -5.33 1.50 -12.93
C ARG A 15 -5.77 2.73 -13.73
N LYS A 16 -6.53 3.63 -13.11
CA LYS A 16 -6.95 4.90 -13.73
C LYS A 16 -6.15 6.14 -13.27
N THR A 17 -5.38 6.05 -12.20
CA THR A 17 -4.50 7.16 -11.77
C THR A 17 -3.14 7.11 -12.49
N PRO A 18 -2.53 8.25 -12.86
CA PRO A 18 -1.24 8.26 -13.55
C PRO A 18 -0.12 7.65 -12.68
N VAL A 19 0.85 6.99 -13.34
CA VAL A 19 2.10 6.57 -12.70
C VAL A 19 3.01 7.79 -12.64
N GLY A 20 2.88 8.59 -11.59
CA GLY A 20 3.79 9.72 -11.37
C GLY A 20 5.22 9.23 -11.16
N LYS A 21 6.15 9.61 -12.06
CA LYS A 21 7.59 9.56 -11.75
C LYS A 21 7.85 10.63 -10.69
N LYS A 22 7.89 10.25 -9.41
CA LYS A 22 8.34 11.18 -8.36
C LYS A 22 9.80 11.53 -8.68
N PRO A 23 10.15 12.83 -8.86
CA PRO A 23 11.55 13.21 -8.98
C PRO A 23 12.28 12.78 -7.71
N GLY A 24 13.50 12.26 -7.86
CA GLY A 24 14.33 11.86 -6.73
C GLY A 24 14.52 13.00 -5.73
N PRO A 25 14.85 12.69 -4.47
CA PRO A 25 15.12 13.72 -3.47
C PRO A 25 16.19 14.69 -4.01
N LYS A 26 15.86 15.98 -4.06
CA LYS A 26 16.80 17.01 -4.50
C LYS A 26 17.88 17.19 -3.41
N PRO A 27 19.17 17.34 -3.77
CA PRO A 27 20.21 17.65 -2.79
C PRO A 27 19.83 18.92 -2.01
N ASN A 28 20.07 18.93 -0.70
CA ASN A 28 19.85 20.07 0.21
C ASN A 28 18.40 20.54 0.44
N LYS A 29 17.38 19.71 0.17
CA LYS A 29 16.05 19.91 0.75
C LYS A 29 15.77 18.84 1.78
N ALA A 30 15.36 19.27 2.99
CA ALA A 30 14.72 18.38 3.97
C ALA A 30 13.70 17.50 3.25
N ALA A 31 13.65 16.21 3.61
CA ALA A 31 12.82 15.19 2.98
C ALA A 31 11.50 15.79 2.48
N SER A 32 11.30 15.82 1.15
CA SER A 32 10.07 16.38 0.57
C SER A 32 8.91 15.50 0.97
N TYR A 33 8.24 15.84 2.07
CA TYR A 33 7.09 15.12 2.59
C TYR A 33 5.96 15.13 1.55
N GLY A 34 5.52 13.93 1.16
CA GLY A 34 4.46 13.78 0.18
C GLY A 34 3.13 14.23 0.76
N LYS A 35 2.45 15.16 0.07
CA LYS A 35 1.06 15.57 0.34
C LYS A 35 0.07 14.47 -0.10
N THR A 36 0.21 13.27 0.43
CA THR A 36 -0.33 12.02 -0.14
C THR A 36 -1.87 11.94 -0.12
N GLY A 37 -2.54 12.29 0.99
CA GLY A 37 -4.01 12.21 1.08
C GLY A 37 -4.76 13.24 0.23
N LYS A 38 -4.34 14.52 0.27
CA LYS A 38 -4.92 15.58 -0.58
C LYS A 38 -4.65 15.32 -2.06
N SER A 39 -3.51 14.73 -2.40
CA SER A 39 -3.20 14.40 -3.79
C SER A 39 -4.08 13.28 -4.36
N LEU A 40 -4.48 12.30 -3.55
CA LEU A 40 -5.33 11.20 -4.02
C LEU A 40 -6.75 11.69 -4.29
N ILE A 41 -7.35 12.46 -3.38
CA ILE A 41 -8.69 13.03 -3.58
C ILE A 41 -8.73 13.92 -4.83
N GLU A 42 -7.74 14.79 -5.03
CA GLU A 42 -7.69 15.62 -6.25
C GLU A 42 -7.48 14.78 -7.52
N GLN A 43 -6.72 13.68 -7.46
CA GLN A 43 -6.62 12.74 -8.57
C GLN A 43 -7.95 12.04 -8.86
N ILE A 44 -8.70 11.61 -7.84
CA ILE A 44 -10.02 10.99 -8.01
C ILE A 44 -10.96 11.98 -8.72
N LYS A 45 -11.03 13.22 -8.23
CA LYS A 45 -11.88 14.29 -8.80
C LYS A 45 -11.54 14.57 -10.26
N LYS A 46 -10.26 14.46 -10.64
CA LYS A 46 -9.79 14.75 -11.99
C LYS A 46 -9.97 13.58 -12.94
N GLU A 47 -9.51 12.39 -12.55
CA GLU A 47 -9.34 11.26 -13.47
C GLU A 47 -10.59 10.37 -13.55
N LEU A 48 -11.32 10.18 -12.45
CA LEU A 48 -12.46 9.26 -12.43
C LEU A 48 -13.64 9.71 -13.33
N PRO A 49 -14.05 11.00 -13.36
CA PRO A 49 -15.10 11.43 -14.28
C PRO A 49 -14.74 11.23 -15.75
N ILE A 50 -13.45 11.41 -16.10
CA ILE A 50 -12.94 11.19 -17.46
C ILE A 50 -13.03 9.69 -17.81
N ALA A 51 -12.60 8.83 -16.89
CA ALA A 51 -12.66 7.38 -17.08
C ALA A 51 -14.10 6.89 -17.27
N LEU A 52 -15.04 7.34 -16.43
CA LEU A 52 -16.46 6.94 -16.51
C LEU A 52 -17.15 7.43 -17.79
N LYS A 53 -16.79 8.64 -18.26
CA LYS A 53 -17.35 9.19 -19.51
C LYS A 53 -16.86 8.45 -20.75
N ASN A 54 -15.57 8.10 -20.80
CA ASN A 54 -14.97 7.46 -21.97
C ASN A 54 -15.27 5.96 -22.03
N GLU A 55 -15.54 5.33 -20.89
CA GLU A 55 -15.73 3.90 -20.76
C GLU A 55 -16.96 3.56 -19.89
N PRO A 56 -18.18 3.94 -20.32
CA PRO A 56 -19.38 3.66 -19.56
C PRO A 56 -19.56 2.14 -19.35
N ASN A 57 -19.97 1.75 -18.15
CA ASN A 57 -20.26 0.35 -17.74
C ASN A 57 -19.09 -0.64 -17.85
N ARG A 58 -17.82 -0.19 -17.85
CA ARG A 58 -16.65 -1.10 -17.92
C ARG A 58 -16.15 -1.65 -16.58
N CYS A 59 -16.65 -1.20 -15.43
CA CYS A 59 -16.22 -1.72 -14.15
C CYS A 59 -17.39 -2.05 -13.22
N ASN A 60 -17.22 -3.14 -12.47
CA ASN A 60 -18.16 -3.56 -11.43
C ASN A 60 -17.84 -2.91 -10.07
N LEU A 61 -16.58 -2.48 -9.88
CA LEU A 61 -16.07 -1.91 -8.64
C LEU A 61 -15.12 -0.74 -8.91
N ILE A 62 -15.32 0.35 -8.17
CA ILE A 62 -14.34 1.42 -7.99
C ILE A 62 -13.55 1.12 -6.71
N LEU A 63 -12.31 0.66 -6.89
CA LEU A 63 -11.38 0.42 -5.80
C LEU A 63 -10.47 1.65 -5.61
N VAL A 64 -10.57 2.32 -4.47
CA VAL A 64 -9.61 3.33 -4.03
C VAL A 64 -8.64 2.69 -3.05
N PHE A 65 -7.35 2.93 -3.26
CA PHE A 65 -6.29 2.38 -2.43
C PHE A 65 -5.33 3.50 -2.00
N ASP A 66 -5.24 3.75 -0.69
CA ASP A 66 -4.52 4.88 -0.10
C ASP A 66 -3.43 4.39 0.86
N ASP A 67 -2.26 5.04 0.81
CA ASP A 67 -1.28 4.95 1.90
C ASP A 67 -1.88 5.79 3.05
N LEU A 68 -2.31 5.14 4.13
CA LEU A 68 -3.08 5.80 5.17
C LEU A 68 -2.27 6.92 5.86
N ASP A 69 -0.94 6.77 5.88
CA ASP A 69 0.02 7.71 6.48
C ASP A 69 -0.40 8.12 7.90
N CYS A 70 -0.76 7.12 8.71
CA CYS A 70 -1.17 7.28 10.11
C CYS A 70 -2.46 8.11 10.32
N ARG A 71 -3.19 8.49 9.26
CA ARG A 71 -4.51 9.12 9.40
C ARG A 71 -5.50 8.14 10.02
N ASP A 72 -6.57 8.68 10.61
CA ASP A 72 -7.67 7.84 11.07
C ASP A 72 -8.38 7.18 9.86
N PRO A 73 -8.48 5.84 9.82
CA PRO A 73 -9.02 5.12 8.66
C PRO A 73 -10.53 5.35 8.47
N VAL A 74 -11.29 5.63 9.53
CA VAL A 74 -12.73 5.92 9.43
C VAL A 74 -12.93 7.29 8.81
N ILE A 75 -12.24 8.30 9.33
CA ILE A 75 -12.33 9.68 8.83
C ILE A 75 -11.80 9.76 7.39
N GLN A 76 -10.69 9.10 7.09
CA GLN A 76 -10.11 9.11 5.74
C GLN A 76 -11.03 8.41 4.73
N ARG A 77 -11.65 7.29 5.13
CA ARG A 77 -12.63 6.58 4.29
C ARG A 77 -13.83 7.47 4.00
N GLU A 78 -14.38 8.12 5.01
CA GLU A 78 -15.52 9.02 4.86
C GLU A 78 -15.19 10.17 3.90
N LYS A 79 -14.02 10.81 4.05
CA LYS A 79 -13.56 11.86 3.14
C LYS A 79 -13.51 11.39 1.69
N ILE A 80 -12.92 10.23 1.42
CA ILE A 80 -12.83 9.66 0.07
C ILE A 80 -14.23 9.33 -0.45
N TRP A 81 -15.07 8.73 0.38
CA TRP A 81 -16.43 8.33 0.02
C TRP A 81 -17.30 9.53 -0.38
N GLN A 82 -17.27 10.60 0.41
CA GLN A 82 -18.00 11.84 0.11
C GLN A 82 -17.57 12.48 -1.21
N GLU A 83 -16.31 12.35 -1.59
CA GLU A 83 -15.83 12.84 -2.89
C GLU A 83 -16.28 11.94 -4.05
N LEU A 84 -16.31 10.62 -3.86
CA LEU A 84 -16.83 9.69 -4.86
C LEU A 84 -18.33 9.92 -5.14
N LEU A 85 -19.12 10.23 -4.12
CA LEU A 85 -20.55 10.49 -4.26
C LEU A 85 -20.87 11.75 -5.09
N LYS A 86 -19.94 12.71 -5.15
CA LYS A 86 -20.10 13.93 -5.94
C LYS A 86 -19.87 13.70 -7.44
N ILE A 87 -19.33 12.55 -7.83
CA ILE A 87 -18.95 12.27 -9.22
C ILE A 87 -20.14 11.64 -9.97
N PRO A 88 -20.61 12.24 -11.07
CA PRO A 88 -21.69 11.69 -11.87
C PRO A 88 -21.36 10.28 -12.39
N GLY A 89 -22.34 9.37 -12.34
CA GLY A 89 -22.16 7.98 -12.77
C GLY A 89 -21.50 7.07 -11.74
N CYS A 90 -20.93 7.59 -10.65
CA CYS A 90 -20.40 6.74 -9.58
C CYS A 90 -21.51 6.06 -8.79
N ALA A 91 -22.70 6.66 -8.63
CA ALA A 91 -23.73 6.19 -7.70
C ALA A 91 -24.11 4.71 -7.89
N GLU A 92 -24.13 4.22 -9.13
CA GLU A 92 -24.57 2.87 -9.49
C GLU A 92 -23.46 1.80 -9.43
N ILE A 93 -22.20 2.21 -9.32
CA ILE A 93 -21.05 1.29 -9.30
C ILE A 93 -20.69 0.97 -7.85
N GLU A 94 -20.34 -0.28 -7.52
CA GLU A 94 -19.87 -0.60 -6.18
C GLU A 94 -18.56 0.15 -5.87
N LYS A 95 -18.33 0.54 -4.62
CA LYS A 95 -17.09 1.23 -4.22
C LYS A 95 -16.48 0.59 -3.00
N PHE A 96 -15.16 0.53 -2.97
CA PHE A 96 -14.40 0.11 -1.81
C PHE A 96 -13.17 0.99 -1.61
N VAL A 97 -12.88 1.34 -0.36
CA VAL A 97 -11.68 2.10 0.02
C VAL A 97 -10.82 1.21 0.91
N GLY A 98 -9.70 0.74 0.37
CA GLY A 98 -8.68 -0.03 1.06
C GLY A 98 -7.50 0.85 1.51
N PHE A 99 -6.86 0.45 2.59
CA PHE A 99 -5.72 1.16 3.17
C PHE A 99 -4.49 0.27 3.28
N ALA A 100 -3.33 0.83 2.95
CA ALA A 100 -2.05 0.35 3.46
C ALA A 100 -1.67 1.21 4.66
N ALA A 101 -1.68 0.64 5.86
CA ALA A 101 -1.37 1.36 7.08
C ALA A 101 -0.02 0.93 7.68
N PRO A 102 0.82 1.86 8.14
CA PRO A 102 0.82 3.27 7.72
C PRO A 102 1.10 3.45 6.23
N GLU A 103 1.80 2.51 5.60
CA GLU A 103 2.08 2.43 4.17
C GLU A 103 2.32 0.96 3.76
N LEU A 104 2.45 0.67 2.47
CA LEU A 104 2.62 -0.70 1.93
C LEU A 104 3.75 -1.51 2.58
N GLU A 105 4.82 -0.83 3.01
CA GLU A 105 5.96 -1.46 3.67
C GLU A 105 5.55 -2.21 4.96
N ALA A 106 4.43 -1.87 5.60
CA ALA A 106 3.92 -2.60 6.75
C ALA A 106 3.60 -4.08 6.43
N TRP A 107 3.13 -4.36 5.21
CA TRP A 107 2.82 -5.74 4.80
C TRP A 107 4.10 -6.56 4.61
N ILE A 108 5.19 -5.93 4.19
CA ILE A 108 6.52 -6.54 4.10
C ILE A 108 7.06 -6.84 5.51
N ILE A 109 6.88 -5.91 6.46
CA ILE A 109 7.24 -6.14 7.87
C ILE A 109 6.44 -7.29 8.48
N ALA A 110 5.12 -7.33 8.23
CA ALA A 110 4.24 -8.37 8.74
C ALA A 110 4.71 -9.77 8.32
N ASP A 111 5.13 -9.90 7.06
CA ASP A 111 5.55 -11.15 6.46
C ASP A 111 7.06 -11.17 6.14
N TRP A 112 7.85 -10.72 7.11
CA TRP A 112 9.30 -10.57 6.99
C TRP A 112 10.02 -11.84 6.50
N ASP A 113 9.63 -12.98 7.07
CA ASP A 113 10.34 -14.26 6.87
C ASP A 113 10.07 -14.87 5.49
N ASN A 114 8.96 -14.52 4.83
CA ASN A 114 8.68 -14.95 3.46
C ASN A 114 9.07 -13.90 2.41
N SER A 115 9.22 -12.63 2.79
CA SER A 115 9.58 -11.56 1.87
C SER A 115 11.06 -11.16 2.01
N LEU A 116 11.37 -10.22 2.91
CA LEU A 116 12.68 -9.59 3.00
C LEU A 116 13.78 -10.59 3.40
N ALA A 117 13.48 -11.54 4.30
CA ALA A 117 14.42 -12.58 4.71
C ALA A 117 14.87 -13.49 3.56
N LYS A 118 14.03 -13.71 2.54
CA LYS A 118 14.32 -14.56 1.39
C LYS A 118 14.95 -13.79 0.22
N SER A 119 14.84 -12.46 0.22
CA SER A 119 15.39 -11.62 -0.84
C SER A 119 16.91 -11.77 -0.94
N SER A 120 17.43 -12.06 -2.14
CA SER A 120 18.88 -12.13 -2.39
C SER A 120 19.61 -10.84 -1.99
N ALA A 121 18.94 -9.70 -2.05
CA ALA A 121 19.50 -8.41 -1.66
C ALA A 121 19.73 -8.28 -0.14
N PHE A 122 18.94 -8.95 0.69
CA PHE A 122 18.90 -8.71 2.14
C PHE A 122 19.07 -9.96 3.02
N ARG A 123 18.93 -11.18 2.46
CA ARG A 123 18.98 -12.46 3.19
C ARG A 123 20.22 -12.64 4.07
N GLY A 124 21.35 -12.05 3.70
CA GLY A 124 22.58 -12.15 4.49
C GLY A 124 22.61 -11.27 5.74
N ARG A 125 21.72 -10.26 5.83
CA ARG A 125 21.69 -9.26 6.91
C ARG A 125 20.30 -9.00 7.50
N HIS A 126 19.27 -9.71 7.05
CA HIS A 126 17.89 -9.47 7.46
C HIS A 126 17.70 -9.57 8.99
N GLN A 127 18.39 -10.47 9.69
CA GLN A 127 18.27 -10.56 11.16
C GLN A 127 18.75 -9.28 11.85
N ARG A 128 19.88 -8.72 11.40
CA ARG A 128 20.41 -7.46 11.91
C ARG A 128 19.49 -6.28 11.57
N MET A 129 18.98 -6.24 10.34
CA MET A 129 17.97 -5.26 9.93
C MET A 129 16.74 -5.32 10.85
N ARG A 130 16.19 -6.53 11.07
CA ARG A 130 15.04 -6.76 11.95
C ARG A 130 15.30 -6.32 13.38
N TRP A 131 16.46 -6.70 13.94
CA TRP A 131 16.86 -6.29 15.29
C TRP A 131 16.95 -4.77 15.42
N TRP A 132 17.54 -4.09 14.44
CA TRP A 132 17.64 -2.63 14.46
C TRP A 132 16.26 -1.97 14.34
N LEU A 133 15.40 -2.45 13.43
CA LEU A 133 14.04 -1.95 13.26
C LEU A 133 13.22 -2.12 14.55
N SER A 134 13.33 -3.27 15.23
CA SER A 134 12.60 -3.52 16.47
C SER A 134 13.16 -2.75 17.66
N THR A 135 14.47 -2.57 17.73
CA THR A 135 15.13 -2.03 18.94
C THR A 135 15.33 -0.53 18.87
N GLN A 136 15.72 0.00 17.70
CA GLN A 136 16.07 1.42 17.52
C GLN A 136 14.89 2.23 16.99
N LYS A 137 14.04 1.63 16.16
CA LYS A 137 12.83 2.27 15.61
C LYS A 137 11.54 1.79 16.27
N HIS A 138 11.61 0.84 17.20
CA HIS A 138 10.45 0.29 17.90
C HIS A 138 9.31 -0.16 16.97
N ILE A 139 9.66 -0.69 15.79
CA ILE A 139 8.66 -1.18 14.84
C ILE A 139 8.02 -2.47 15.37
N PRO A 140 6.68 -2.54 15.53
CA PRO A 140 5.99 -3.73 15.98
C PRO A 140 5.83 -4.75 14.83
N PHE A 141 6.59 -5.84 14.84
CA PHE A 141 6.52 -6.88 13.80
C PHE A 141 5.25 -7.75 13.85
N ASP A 142 4.52 -7.71 14.95
CA ASP A 142 3.24 -8.43 15.12
C ASP A 142 2.02 -7.54 14.89
N ASN A 143 2.20 -6.22 14.80
CA ASN A 143 1.14 -5.27 14.48
C ASN A 143 1.70 -4.05 13.72
N PRO A 144 2.29 -4.24 12.52
CA PRO A 144 3.03 -3.17 11.85
C PRO A 144 2.15 -2.01 11.38
N GLU A 145 0.83 -2.21 11.28
CA GLU A 145 -0.12 -1.13 10.96
C GLU A 145 -0.20 -0.06 12.06
N SER A 146 0.23 -0.36 13.29
CA SER A 146 0.26 0.61 14.40
C SER A 146 1.56 1.41 14.48
N PHE A 147 2.45 1.30 13.49
CA PHE A 147 3.73 2.00 13.53
C PHE A 147 3.57 3.50 13.30
N SER A 148 4.35 4.27 14.08
CA SER A 148 4.40 5.73 14.09
C SER A 148 3.12 6.39 14.62
N GLU A 149 3.14 7.71 14.66
CA GLU A 149 2.06 8.56 15.13
C GLU A 149 1.66 9.55 14.03
N TYR A 150 0.39 9.95 14.03
CA TYR A 150 -0.08 11.00 13.14
C TYR A 150 0.53 12.36 13.52
N ASP A 151 1.17 13.01 12.55
CA ASP A 151 1.67 14.37 12.66
C ASP A 151 0.67 15.34 12.00
N GLN A 152 -0.07 16.08 12.82
CA GLN A 152 -1.09 17.03 12.35
C GLN A 152 -0.51 18.17 11.49
N GLN A 153 0.72 18.60 11.74
CA GLN A 153 1.34 19.70 11.00
C GLN A 153 1.74 19.26 9.60
N ARG A 154 2.22 18.02 9.47
CA ARG A 154 2.64 17.45 8.19
C ARG A 154 1.52 16.69 7.46
N ASP A 155 0.42 16.38 8.14
CA ASP A 155 -0.69 15.56 7.64
C ASP A 155 -0.19 14.20 7.11
N CYS A 156 0.68 13.54 7.89
CA CYS A 156 1.22 12.20 7.61
C CYS A 156 1.80 11.56 8.88
N CYS A 157 2.36 10.35 8.78
CA CYS A 157 3.12 9.75 9.87
C CYS A 157 4.32 10.62 10.29
N ARG A 158 4.65 10.60 11.59
CA ARG A 158 5.84 11.26 12.13
C ARG A 158 7.12 10.66 11.55
N GLU A 159 7.14 9.34 11.43
CA GLU A 159 8.21 8.50 10.89
C GLU A 159 7.66 7.56 9.82
N LYS A 160 8.48 7.22 8.82
CA LYS A 160 8.08 6.35 7.72
C LYS A 160 8.74 4.98 7.82
N LEU A 161 7.98 3.92 7.57
CA LEU A 161 8.51 2.56 7.52
C LEU A 161 9.54 2.41 6.40
N SER A 162 9.29 3.02 5.26
CA SER A 162 10.18 3.03 4.12
C SER A 162 11.53 3.68 4.45
N ASP A 163 11.55 4.80 5.18
CA ASP A 163 12.79 5.45 5.64
C ASP A 163 13.52 4.56 6.65
N ALA A 164 12.80 3.96 7.61
CA ALA A 164 13.38 3.02 8.56
C ALA A 164 13.98 1.78 7.86
N LEU A 165 13.33 1.25 6.83
CA LEU A 165 13.86 0.15 6.01
C LEU A 165 15.13 0.55 5.26
N ILE A 166 15.17 1.76 4.70
CA ILE A 166 16.37 2.32 4.05
C ILE A 166 17.52 2.42 5.04
N GLU A 167 17.29 3.03 6.20
CA GLU A 167 18.30 3.17 7.26
C GLU A 167 18.78 1.79 7.75
N SER A 168 17.87 0.85 7.98
CA SER A 168 18.20 -0.51 8.42
C SER A 168 19.10 -1.27 7.43
N SER A 169 19.09 -0.90 6.14
CA SER A 169 19.84 -1.62 5.11
C SER A 169 21.35 -1.36 5.10
N VAL A 170 21.81 -0.35 5.84
CA VAL A 170 23.24 0.00 5.99
C VAL A 170 23.55 0.29 7.45
N GLN A 171 24.12 -0.70 8.15
CA GLN A 171 24.35 -0.61 9.61
C GLN A 171 25.84 -0.64 9.98
N ASP A 172 26.71 -1.14 9.10
CA ASP A 172 28.16 -1.18 9.31
C ASP A 172 28.95 -0.82 8.04
N GLU A 173 30.29 -0.80 8.15
CA GLU A 173 31.15 -0.55 6.99
C GLU A 173 31.07 -1.65 5.93
N ALA A 174 30.83 -2.89 6.33
CA ALA A 174 30.68 -4.03 5.42
C ALA A 174 29.42 -3.90 4.54
N ASP A 175 28.38 -3.21 5.01
CA ASP A 175 27.15 -2.93 4.29
C ASP A 175 27.28 -1.81 3.26
N ARG A 176 28.38 -1.03 3.26
CA ARG A 176 28.50 0.15 2.37
C ARG A 176 28.35 -0.20 0.89
N ASN A 177 28.83 -1.38 0.50
CA ASN A 177 28.77 -1.88 -0.88
C ASN A 177 27.57 -2.79 -1.14
N GLN A 178 26.73 -3.03 -0.13
CA GLN A 178 25.56 -3.88 -0.24
C GLN A 178 24.35 -3.10 -0.79
N PRO A 179 23.36 -3.79 -1.38
CA PRO A 179 22.13 -3.14 -1.85
C PRO A 179 21.39 -2.40 -0.74
N ARG A 180 21.11 -1.11 -0.94
CA ARG A 180 20.22 -0.35 -0.05
C ARG A 180 18.77 -0.65 -0.37
N PHE A 181 17.91 -0.62 0.64
CA PHE A 181 16.47 -0.66 0.37
C PHE A 181 16.08 0.52 -0.53
N SER A 182 15.15 0.28 -1.43
CA SER A 182 14.70 1.25 -2.43
C SER A 182 13.23 0.99 -2.66
N LYS A 183 12.39 1.98 -2.32
CA LYS A 183 10.94 1.85 -2.44
C LYS A 183 10.51 1.53 -3.88
N GLY A 184 11.15 2.15 -4.87
CA GLY A 184 10.79 1.94 -6.28
C GLY A 184 11.16 0.55 -6.80
N LEU A 185 12.24 -0.05 -6.30
CA LEU A 185 12.73 -1.35 -6.77
C LEU A 185 12.22 -2.50 -5.90
N HIS A 186 12.41 -2.39 -4.59
CA HIS A 186 12.24 -3.50 -3.66
C HIS A 186 10.80 -3.68 -3.20
N THR A 187 10.04 -2.61 -2.94
CA THR A 187 8.63 -2.73 -2.53
C THR A 187 7.80 -3.57 -3.51
N PRO A 188 7.78 -3.31 -4.83
CA PRO A 188 6.99 -4.13 -5.74
C PRO A 188 7.48 -5.59 -5.85
N LEU A 189 8.78 -5.84 -5.69
CA LEU A 189 9.33 -7.20 -5.71
C LEU A 189 8.93 -7.97 -4.46
N LEU A 190 9.13 -7.38 -3.28
CA LEU A 190 8.82 -8.02 -2.01
C LEU A 190 7.32 -8.25 -1.82
N LEU A 191 6.47 -7.31 -2.29
CA LEU A 191 5.01 -7.49 -2.29
C LEU A 191 4.53 -8.64 -3.18
N ARG A 192 5.33 -9.15 -4.12
CA ARG A 192 4.97 -10.35 -4.88
C ARG A 192 5.21 -11.64 -4.11
N GLU A 193 6.12 -11.59 -3.15
CA GLU A 193 6.56 -12.74 -2.35
C GLU A 193 5.78 -12.88 -1.05
N ILE A 194 5.04 -11.84 -0.62
CA ILE A 194 4.27 -11.92 0.62
C ILE A 194 3.22 -13.04 0.55
N ASN A 195 3.08 -13.76 1.65
CA ASN A 195 1.98 -14.65 1.97
C ASN A 195 0.85 -13.83 2.61
N PRO A 196 -0.31 -13.67 1.93
CA PRO A 196 -1.42 -12.89 2.46
C PRO A 196 -1.94 -13.40 3.80
N HIS A 197 -1.85 -14.71 4.08
CA HIS A 197 -2.35 -15.25 5.36
C HIS A 197 -1.56 -14.71 6.56
N GLU A 198 -0.24 -14.57 6.44
CA GLU A 198 0.58 -13.97 7.50
C GLU A 198 0.28 -12.48 7.68
N VAL A 199 0.10 -11.75 6.57
CA VAL A 199 -0.25 -10.33 6.62
C VAL A 199 -1.64 -10.15 7.25
N GLN A 200 -2.64 -10.95 6.86
CA GLN A 200 -3.99 -10.89 7.44
C GLN A 200 -4.01 -11.10 8.95
N ARG A 201 -3.13 -11.96 9.49
CA ARG A 201 -3.05 -12.21 10.93
C ARG A 201 -2.62 -10.96 11.72
N LYS A 202 -1.72 -10.17 11.14
CA LYS A 202 -1.03 -9.05 11.82
C LYS A 202 -1.52 -7.67 11.41
N CYS A 203 -2.22 -7.56 10.29
CA CYS A 203 -2.64 -6.30 9.68
C CYS A 203 -4.17 -6.28 9.50
N PRO A 204 -4.94 -5.74 10.49
CA PRO A 204 -6.40 -5.69 10.43
C PRO A 204 -7.00 -4.94 9.23
N LEU A 205 -6.40 -3.83 8.80
CA LEU A 205 -6.89 -3.07 7.65
C LEU A 205 -6.63 -3.83 6.35
N PHE A 206 -5.46 -4.44 6.22
CA PHE A 206 -5.20 -5.38 5.14
C PHE A 206 -6.20 -6.54 5.12
N ARG A 207 -6.46 -7.17 6.27
CA ARG A 207 -7.42 -8.28 6.38
C ARG A 207 -8.82 -7.90 5.91
N THR A 208 -9.26 -6.70 6.28
CA THR A 208 -10.56 -6.18 5.85
C THR A 208 -10.62 -6.02 4.33
N MET A 209 -9.60 -5.40 3.73
CA MET A 209 -9.50 -5.27 2.28
C MET A 209 -9.42 -6.63 1.58
N TYR A 210 -8.58 -7.54 2.09
CA TYR A 210 -8.34 -8.83 1.48
C TYR A 210 -9.61 -9.67 1.43
N ASN A 211 -10.33 -9.77 2.55
CA ASN A 211 -11.58 -10.53 2.62
C ASN A 211 -12.64 -9.96 1.68
N TYR A 212 -12.82 -8.64 1.69
CA TYR A 212 -13.76 -7.99 0.78
C TYR A 212 -13.46 -8.30 -0.70
N LEU A 213 -12.20 -8.14 -1.12
CA LEU A 213 -11.81 -8.42 -2.50
C LEU A 213 -11.90 -9.91 -2.84
N ASN A 214 -11.59 -10.80 -1.89
CA ASN A 214 -11.72 -12.23 -2.08
C ASN A 214 -13.17 -12.62 -2.36
N ASP A 215 -14.11 -12.09 -1.56
CA ASP A 215 -15.53 -12.39 -1.70
C ASP A 215 -16.09 -11.79 -3.00
N PHE A 216 -15.75 -10.52 -3.29
CA PHE A 216 -16.17 -9.83 -4.50
C PHE A 216 -15.68 -10.55 -5.78
N CYS A 217 -14.40 -10.91 -5.83
CA CYS A 217 -13.79 -11.52 -7.00
C CYS A 217 -14.19 -13.00 -7.18
N SER A 218 -14.59 -13.67 -6.11
CA SER A 218 -15.12 -15.04 -6.17
C SER A 218 -16.58 -15.06 -6.64
N ALA A 219 -17.40 -14.11 -6.17
CA ALA A 219 -18.80 -13.99 -6.57
C ALA A 219 -18.99 -13.58 -8.05
N SER A 220 -17.98 -12.92 -8.63
CA SER A 220 -18.01 -12.43 -10.01
C SER A 220 -17.63 -13.50 -11.06
N SER A 221 -17.32 -14.74 -10.65
CA SER A 221 -17.08 -15.83 -11.60
C SER A 221 -18.42 -16.29 -12.21
N PRO A 222 -18.55 -16.36 -13.55
CA PRO A 222 -19.78 -16.83 -14.15
C PRO A 222 -20.05 -18.26 -13.70
N MET A 223 -21.23 -18.48 -13.11
CA MET A 223 -21.77 -19.83 -12.93
C MET A 223 -21.76 -20.50 -14.29
N THR A 224 -20.88 -21.47 -14.48
CA THR A 224 -21.02 -22.43 -15.55
C THR A 224 -22.24 -23.27 -15.22
N ASN A 225 -23.37 -22.88 -15.80
CA ASN A 225 -24.58 -23.71 -15.82
C ASN A 225 -24.24 -24.99 -16.60
N ASN A 226 -23.92 -26.06 -15.87
CA ASN A 226 -24.02 -27.41 -16.40
C ASN A 226 -25.52 -27.77 -16.44
N GLN A 227 -26.10 -27.67 -17.64
CA GLN A 227 -27.22 -28.53 -18.04
C GLN A 227 -26.67 -29.86 -18.53
#